data_AF-W7TW37-F1
#
_entry.id   AF-W7TW37-F1
#
_cell.length_a   1.000
_cell.length_b   1.000
_cell.length_c   1.000
_cell.angle_alpha   90.00
_cell.angle_beta   90.00
_cell.angle_gamma   90.00
#
_symmetry.space_group_name_H-M   'P 1'
#
loop_
_entity.id
_entity.type
_entity.pdbx_description
1 polymer ?
#
loop_
_entity_poly.entity_id
_entity_poly.type
_entity_poly.pdbx_seq_one_letter_code
_entity_poly.pdbx_strand_id
1 'polypeptide(L)'
;GREDAEEVTALRRILFARLGEMNDSPSSMEFVLRQLQVSPHPRLRHAFYHVLVAVMGQEGGWGVRAAFATGGFRQFLLSRSTERDKVGMEWKYSLVQAVLRETDGGEGGEGGREGGREGGRARGLLGEDVLEELRTYSKAGPFYVGRQVDVETMM
;
A
#
# COMPACT_ATOMS: atom_id res chain seq x y z
N GLY A 1 -3.24 -19.88 19.69
CA GLY A 1 -3.70 -19.02 20.79
C GLY A 1 -3.44 -17.56 20.44
N ARG A 2 -3.90 -16.61 21.27
CA ARG A 2 -3.57 -15.18 21.10
C ARG A 2 -2.06 -14.93 21.13
N GLU A 3 -1.34 -15.69 21.96
CA GLU A 3 0.12 -15.68 22.07
C GLU A 3 0.80 -16.04 20.74
N ASP A 4 0.38 -17.13 20.09
CA ASP A 4 0.90 -17.51 18.76
C ASP A 4 0.68 -16.42 17.70
N ALA A 5 -0.44 -15.68 17.77
CA ALA A 5 -0.73 -14.61 16.81
C ALA A 5 0.18 -13.39 17.01
N GLU A 6 0.49 -13.05 18.26
CA GLU A 6 1.44 -11.98 18.60
C GLU A 6 2.87 -12.37 18.19
N GLU A 7 3.26 -13.64 18.40
CA GLU A 7 4.55 -14.18 17.97
C GLU A 7 4.71 -14.14 16.44
N VAL A 8 3.71 -14.63 15.70
CA VAL A 8 3.71 -14.58 14.23
C VAL A 8 3.79 -13.13 13.73
N THR A 9 3.10 -12.20 14.40
CA THR A 9 3.17 -10.77 14.05
C THR A 9 4.58 -10.21 14.28
N ALA A 10 5.24 -10.59 15.38
CA ALA A 10 6.63 -10.19 15.64
C ALA A 10 7.57 -10.74 14.57
N LEU A 11 7.43 -12.02 14.19
CA LEU A 11 8.24 -12.64 13.13
C LEU A 11 8.05 -11.96 11.78
N ARG A 12 6.82 -11.58 11.42
CA ARG A 12 6.55 -10.82 10.18
C ARG A 12 7.23 -9.45 10.19
N ARG A 13 7.25 -8.75 11.33
CA ARG A 13 7.98 -7.48 11.47
C ARG A 13 9.48 -7.66 11.33
N ILE A 14 10.05 -8.69 11.96
CA ILE A 14 11.48 -9.01 11.87
C ILE A 14 11.83 -9.33 10.41
N LEU A 15 11.07 -10.21 9.77
CA LEU A 15 11.29 -10.59 8.37
C LEU A 15 11.25 -9.37 7.45
N PHE A 16 10.25 -8.49 7.64
CA PHE A 16 10.18 -7.26 6.85
C PHE A 16 11.37 -6.35 7.13
N ALA A 17 11.78 -6.15 8.40
CA ALA A 17 12.94 -5.33 8.76
C ALA A 17 14.24 -5.79 8.11
N ARG A 18 14.46 -7.11 8.01
CA ARG A 18 15.65 -7.68 7.33
C ARG A 18 15.77 -7.25 5.87
N LEU A 19 14.66 -6.96 5.19
CA LEU A 19 14.70 -6.51 3.79
C LEU A 19 15.49 -5.19 3.65
N GLY A 20 15.28 -4.21 4.52
CA GLY A 20 16.02 -2.96 4.50
C GLY A 20 17.48 -3.13 4.93
N GLU A 21 17.71 -3.89 6.00
CA GLU A 21 19.05 -4.16 6.54
C GLU A 21 19.97 -4.86 5.52
N MET A 22 19.46 -5.86 4.81
CA MET A 22 20.23 -6.59 3.79
C MET A 22 20.52 -5.76 2.54
N ASN A 23 19.92 -4.58 2.41
CA ASN A 23 20.06 -3.69 1.25
C ASN A 23 20.58 -2.30 1.64
N ASP A 24 21.28 -2.19 2.78
CA ASP A 24 21.90 -0.95 3.28
C ASP A 24 20.94 0.25 3.30
N SER A 25 19.68 0.01 3.65
CA SER A 25 18.64 1.04 3.69
C SER A 25 18.26 1.38 5.13
N PRO A 26 17.99 2.66 5.46
CA PRO A 26 17.57 3.06 6.81
C PRO A 26 16.30 2.37 7.30
N SER A 27 15.42 1.95 6.37
CA SER A 27 14.27 1.11 6.67
C SER A 27 13.84 0.29 5.47
N SER A 28 13.16 -0.84 5.71
CA SER A 28 12.57 -1.64 4.64
C SER A 28 11.53 -0.89 3.82
N MET A 29 10.82 0.06 4.44
CA MET A 29 9.83 0.86 3.73
C MET A 29 10.49 1.83 2.77
N GLU A 30 11.57 2.49 3.19
CA GLU A 30 12.37 3.37 2.34
C GLU A 30 13.01 2.59 1.17
N PHE A 31 13.57 1.41 1.46
CA PHE A 31 14.08 0.51 0.42
C PHE A 31 13.00 0.18 -0.62
N VAL A 32 11.84 -0.31 -0.18
CA VAL A 32 10.76 -0.72 -1.09
C VAL A 32 10.23 0.47 -1.88
N LEU A 33 10.02 1.63 -1.25
CA LEU A 33 9.57 2.84 -1.93
C LEU A 33 10.58 3.30 -2.98
N ARG A 34 11.88 3.32 -2.64
CA ARG A 34 12.95 3.65 -3.58
C ARG A 34 12.93 2.70 -4.78
N GLN A 35 12.81 1.40 -4.55
CA GLN A 35 12.74 0.43 -5.65
C GLN A 35 11.53 0.63 -6.55
N LEU A 36 10.36 0.94 -5.97
CA LEU A 36 9.15 1.31 -6.73
C LEU A 36 9.29 2.63 -7.49
N GLN A 37 10.19 3.53 -7.11
CA GLN A 37 10.43 4.77 -7.85
C GLN A 37 11.44 4.57 -8.97
N VAL A 38 12.53 3.83 -8.73
CA VAL A 38 13.66 3.73 -9.66
C VAL A 38 13.59 2.53 -10.60
N SER A 39 12.96 1.42 -10.18
CA SER A 39 13.00 0.18 -10.96
C SER A 39 12.19 0.31 -12.26
N PRO A 40 12.81 0.11 -13.42
CA PRO A 40 12.12 0.10 -14.70
C PRO A 40 11.47 -1.26 -15.00
N HIS A 41 11.78 -2.31 -14.23
CA HIS A 41 11.39 -3.69 -14.56
C HIS A 41 10.01 -4.04 -13.96
N PRO A 42 8.96 -4.27 -14.78
CA PRO A 42 7.60 -4.44 -14.28
C PRO A 42 7.44 -5.58 -13.27
N ARG A 43 8.09 -6.72 -13.48
CA ARG A 43 8.01 -7.87 -12.57
C ARG A 43 8.60 -7.56 -11.20
N LEU A 44 9.67 -6.78 -11.16
CA LEU A 44 10.32 -6.40 -9.90
C LEU A 44 9.46 -5.39 -9.14
N ARG A 45 8.90 -4.39 -9.83
CA ARG A 45 7.91 -3.46 -9.24
C ARG A 45 6.72 -4.22 -8.66
N HIS A 46 6.22 -5.19 -9.40
CA HIS A 46 5.10 -6.03 -8.97
C HIS A 46 5.43 -6.83 -7.70
N ALA A 47 6.61 -7.43 -7.60
CA ALA A 47 7.06 -8.10 -6.38
C ALA A 47 7.06 -7.15 -5.17
N PHE A 48 7.51 -5.90 -5.35
CA PHE A 48 7.48 -4.89 -4.29
C PHE A 48 6.06 -4.48 -3.90
N TYR A 49 5.14 -4.36 -4.86
CA TYR A 49 3.73 -4.13 -4.56
C TYR A 49 3.12 -5.26 -3.74
N HIS A 50 3.43 -6.52 -4.05
CA HIS A 50 2.97 -7.65 -3.23
C HIS A 50 3.46 -7.56 -1.79
N VAL A 51 4.75 -7.22 -1.59
CA VAL A 51 5.30 -7.01 -0.24
C VAL A 51 4.54 -5.90 0.47
N LEU A 52 4.31 -4.76 -0.18
CA LEU A 52 3.56 -3.65 0.44
C LEU A 52 2.12 -4.03 0.77
N VAL A 53 1.39 -4.64 -0.15
CA VAL A 53 -0.01 -5.08 0.10
C VAL A 53 -0.06 -6.04 1.28
N ALA A 54 0.86 -7.01 1.35
CA ALA A 54 0.94 -7.96 2.45
C ALA A 54 1.24 -7.26 3.78
N VAL A 55 2.15 -6.29 3.80
CA VAL A 55 2.54 -5.53 5.02
C VAL A 55 1.43 -4.56 5.45
N MET A 56 0.80 -3.85 4.51
CA MET A 56 -0.30 -2.92 4.81
C MET A 56 -1.54 -3.64 5.36
N GLY A 57 -1.81 -4.86 4.88
CA GLY A 57 -2.92 -5.67 5.36
C GLY A 57 -2.64 -6.45 6.65
N GLN A 58 -1.58 -6.12 7.39
CA GLN A 58 -1.29 -6.77 8.67
C GLN A 58 -2.13 -6.18 9.80
N GLU A 59 -2.63 -7.07 10.65
CA GLU A 59 -3.43 -6.72 11.82
C GLU A 59 -2.77 -5.67 12.72
N GLY A 60 -3.61 -4.82 13.31
CA GLY A 60 -3.18 -3.73 14.17
C GLY A 60 -2.49 -2.60 13.42
N GLY A 61 -2.59 -2.56 12.08
CA GLY A 61 -2.21 -1.45 11.20
C GLY A 61 -0.74 -1.06 11.21
N TRP A 62 0.17 -1.92 11.69
CA TRP A 62 1.58 -1.54 11.86
C TRP A 62 2.26 -1.24 10.52
N GLY A 63 1.90 -1.95 9.46
CA GLY A 63 2.41 -1.71 8.11
C GLY A 63 1.98 -0.35 7.59
N VAL A 64 0.71 0.01 7.76
CA VAL A 64 0.17 1.33 7.40
C VAL A 64 0.93 2.44 8.13
N ARG A 65 1.23 2.28 9.43
CA ARG A 65 2.05 3.28 10.15
C ARG A 65 3.42 3.43 9.54
N ALA A 66 4.11 2.31 9.29
CA ALA A 66 5.46 2.33 8.76
C ALA A 66 5.50 3.00 7.37
N ALA A 67 4.50 2.72 6.53
CA ALA A 67 4.32 3.38 5.23
C ALA A 67 4.16 4.89 5.35
N PHE A 68 3.19 5.35 6.13
CA PHE A 68 2.87 6.77 6.21
C PHE A 68 3.86 7.59 7.07
N ALA A 69 4.66 6.92 7.91
CA ALA A 69 5.84 7.53 8.54
C ALA A 69 7.03 7.69 7.57
N THR A 70 7.02 6.99 6.42
CA THR A 70 8.07 7.10 5.41
C THR A 70 7.82 8.30 4.49
N GLY A 71 8.78 9.22 4.46
CA GLY A 71 8.71 10.42 3.63
C GLY A 71 8.46 10.08 2.16
N GLY A 72 7.54 10.82 1.52
CA GLY A 72 7.21 10.63 0.11
C GLY A 72 6.21 9.50 -0.18
N PHE A 73 5.85 8.66 0.80
CA PHE A 73 4.93 7.53 0.55
C PHE A 73 3.53 7.99 0.16
N ARG A 74 2.94 8.98 0.86
CA ARG A 74 1.60 9.52 0.52
C ARG A 74 1.58 10.08 -0.90
N GLN A 75 2.60 10.88 -1.25
CA GLN A 75 2.73 11.48 -2.58
C GLN A 75 2.89 10.39 -3.65
N PHE A 76 3.72 9.39 -3.38
CA PHE A 76 3.85 8.22 -4.24
C PHE A 76 2.49 7.53 -4.43
N LEU A 77 1.76 7.24 -3.34
CA LEU A 77 0.51 6.50 -3.38
C LEU A 77 -0.61 7.24 -4.14
N LEU A 78 -0.70 8.56 -4.00
CA LEU A 78 -1.76 9.36 -4.63
C LEU A 78 -1.41 9.82 -6.06
N SER A 79 -0.12 9.91 -6.40
CA SER A 79 0.30 10.40 -7.71
C SER A 79 0.19 9.33 -8.80
N ARG A 80 -0.77 9.45 -9.71
CA ARG A 80 -0.94 8.48 -10.81
C ARG A 80 0.29 8.37 -11.72
N SER A 81 1.08 9.43 -11.87
CA SER A 81 2.27 9.43 -12.73
C SER A 81 3.41 8.53 -12.24
N THR A 82 3.30 7.95 -11.05
CA THR A 82 4.30 6.99 -10.54
C THR A 82 4.22 5.63 -11.22
N GLU A 83 3.14 5.36 -11.96
CA GLU A 83 2.99 4.14 -12.75
C GLU A 83 2.93 4.44 -14.24
N ARG A 84 3.50 3.53 -15.02
CA ARG A 84 3.73 3.70 -16.47
C ARG A 84 2.83 2.82 -17.32
N ASP A 85 2.25 1.79 -16.72
CA ASP A 85 1.45 0.81 -17.42
C ASP A 85 0.19 0.45 -16.61
N LYS A 86 -0.75 -0.17 -17.32
CA LYS A 86 -2.04 -0.61 -16.77
C LYS A 86 -1.87 -1.53 -15.57
N VAL A 87 -0.91 -2.45 -15.63
CA VAL A 87 -0.69 -3.45 -14.59
C VAL A 87 -0.21 -2.79 -13.30
N GLY A 88 0.76 -1.87 -13.39
CA GLY A 88 1.24 -1.08 -12.26
C GLY A 88 0.12 -0.26 -11.60
N MET A 89 -0.78 0.32 -12.39
CA MET A 89 -1.95 1.04 -11.87
C MET A 89 -2.90 0.14 -11.07
N GLU A 90 -3.15 -1.10 -11.53
CA GLU A 90 -3.96 -2.09 -10.82
C GLU A 90 -3.33 -2.52 -9.48
N TRP A 91 -2.00 -2.70 -9.45
CA TRP A 91 -1.30 -3.03 -8.20
C TRP A 91 -1.30 -1.89 -7.20
N LYS A 92 -1.09 -0.67 -7.69
CA LYS A 92 -1.17 0.52 -6.86
C LYS A 92 -2.58 0.73 -6.31
N TYR A 93 -3.60 0.48 -7.13
CA TYR A 93 -4.99 0.46 -6.67
C TYR A 93 -5.19 -0.59 -5.56
N SER A 94 -4.65 -1.80 -5.73
CA SER A 94 -4.72 -2.86 -4.71
C SER A 94 -4.05 -2.45 -3.39
N LEU A 95 -2.95 -1.68 -3.46
CA LEU A 95 -2.30 -1.10 -2.28
C LEU A 95 -3.20 -0.09 -1.57
N VAL A 96 -3.89 0.80 -2.31
CA VAL A 96 -4.89 1.72 -1.73
C VAL A 96 -6.03 0.95 -1.06
N GLN A 97 -6.55 -0.11 -1.68
CA GLN A 97 -7.58 -0.96 -1.08
C GLN A 97 -7.10 -1.61 0.22
N ALA A 98 -5.85 -2.09 0.26
CA ALA A 98 -5.29 -2.70 1.46
C ALA A 98 -5.23 -1.70 2.63
N VAL A 99 -4.85 -0.45 2.36
CA VAL A 99 -4.84 0.63 3.37
C VAL A 99 -6.26 0.92 3.84
N LEU A 100 -7.22 1.13 2.92
CA LEU A 100 -8.60 1.45 3.27
C LEU A 100 -9.27 0.34 4.09
N ARG A 101 -9.05 -0.93 3.72
CA ARG A 101 -9.58 -2.08 4.47
C ARG A 101 -9.07 -2.12 5.92
N GLU A 102 -7.79 -1.80 6.11
CA GLU A 102 -7.18 -1.78 7.44
C GLU A 102 -7.67 -0.56 8.26
N THR A 103 -7.91 0.58 7.62
CA THR A 103 -8.36 1.81 8.31
C THR A 103 -9.86 1.85 8.59
N ASP A 104 -10.66 1.24 7.72
CA ASP A 104 -12.12 1.22 7.86
C ASP A 104 -12.60 0.16 8.86
N GLY A 105 -11.68 -0.71 9.32
CA GLY A 105 -12.02 -1.79 10.23
C GLY A 105 -12.87 -2.84 9.55
N GLY A 106 -12.37 -3.45 8.48
CA GLY A 106 -12.85 -4.75 8.00
C GLY A 106 -14.37 -4.91 7.84
N GLU A 107 -15.07 -3.95 7.22
CA GLU A 107 -16.44 -4.19 6.72
C GLU A 107 -16.35 -4.96 5.40
N GLY A 108 -16.21 -6.30 5.46
CA GLY A 108 -16.12 -7.08 4.21
C GLY A 108 -16.03 -8.59 4.33
N GLY A 109 -16.35 -9.20 5.47
CA GLY A 109 -16.41 -10.66 5.59
C GLY A 109 -17.66 -11.09 6.34
N GLU A 110 -18.57 -11.78 5.64
CA GLU A 110 -19.61 -12.61 6.27
C GLU A 110 -18.91 -13.66 7.16
N GLY A 111 -18.79 -13.35 8.44
CA GLY A 111 -18.02 -14.18 9.38
C GLY A 111 -17.63 -13.37 10.59
N GLY A 112 -18.64 -12.99 11.39
CA GLY A 112 -18.43 -12.27 12.64
C GLY A 112 -17.40 -12.96 13.53
N ARG A 113 -16.30 -12.27 13.79
CA ARG A 113 -15.46 -12.49 14.98
C ARG A 113 -15.14 -11.13 15.58
N GLU A 114 -15.45 -11.01 16.86
CA GLU A 114 -15.20 -9.86 17.71
C GLU A 114 -13.71 -9.48 17.70
N GLY A 115 -13.34 -8.52 16.84
CA GLY A 115 -12.00 -7.92 16.79
C GLY A 115 -12.03 -6.39 16.81
N GLY A 116 -13.16 -5.79 17.19
CA GLY A 116 -13.52 -4.38 17.01
C GLY A 116 -12.74 -3.32 17.81
N ARG A 117 -11.52 -3.59 18.28
CA ARG A 117 -10.68 -2.60 18.99
C ARG A 117 -9.37 -2.24 18.29
N GLU A 118 -8.96 -2.96 17.24
CA GLU A 118 -7.67 -2.69 16.58
C GLU A 118 -7.77 -1.92 15.25
N GLY A 119 -8.85 -2.09 14.48
CA GLY A 119 -9.09 -1.32 13.24
C GLY A 119 -9.18 0.20 13.46
N GLY A 120 -9.60 0.62 14.65
CA GLY A 120 -9.62 2.04 15.04
C GLY A 120 -8.24 2.68 15.19
N ARG A 121 -7.17 1.90 15.38
CA ARG A 121 -5.82 2.45 15.57
C ARG A 121 -5.17 2.91 14.27
N ALA A 122 -5.46 2.29 13.13
CA ALA A 122 -4.96 2.74 11.84
C ALA A 122 -5.65 4.03 11.40
N ARG A 123 -6.96 4.12 11.63
CA ARG A 123 -7.76 5.32 11.36
C ARG A 123 -7.29 6.55 12.13
N GLY A 124 -6.95 6.40 13.42
CA GLY A 124 -6.41 7.52 14.20
C GLY A 124 -5.07 8.07 13.72
N LEU A 125 -4.40 7.40 12.78
CA LEU A 125 -3.08 7.77 12.27
C LEU A 125 -3.14 8.48 10.93
N LEU A 126 -4.11 8.10 10.10
CA LEU A 126 -4.38 8.76 8.83
C LEU A 126 -5.52 9.73 9.12
N GLY A 127 -5.22 11.02 9.23
CA GLY A 127 -6.24 12.05 9.38
C GLY A 127 -7.38 11.87 8.36
N GLU A 128 -8.58 12.32 8.71
CA GLU A 128 -9.77 12.15 7.86
C GLU A 128 -9.57 12.74 6.46
N ASP A 129 -8.73 13.77 6.31
CA ASP A 129 -8.30 14.34 5.03
C ASP A 129 -7.58 13.31 4.14
N VAL A 130 -6.64 12.56 4.72
CA VAL A 130 -5.88 11.52 4.01
C VAL A 130 -6.81 10.38 3.60
N LEU A 131 -7.72 9.97 4.50
CA LEU A 131 -8.68 8.91 4.21
C LEU A 131 -9.66 9.33 3.11
N GLU A 132 -10.12 10.57 3.11
CA GLU A 132 -10.99 11.11 2.05
C GLU A 132 -10.27 11.13 0.70
N GLU A 133 -9.01 11.53 0.65
CA GLU A 133 -8.19 11.47 -0.57
C GLU A 133 -8.03 10.03 -1.09
N LEU A 134 -7.75 9.08 -0.20
CA LEU A 134 -7.63 7.66 -0.56
C LEU A 134 -8.96 7.09 -1.06
N ARG A 135 -10.08 7.42 -0.41
CA ARG A 135 -11.42 7.03 -0.86
C ARG A 135 -11.75 7.64 -2.22
N THR A 136 -11.37 8.89 -2.45
CA THR A 136 -11.55 9.58 -3.75
C THR A 136 -10.73 8.90 -4.83
N TYR A 137 -9.45 8.60 -4.56
CA TYR A 137 -8.59 7.83 -5.46
C TYR A 137 -9.22 6.46 -5.78
N SER A 138 -9.70 5.75 -4.74
CA SER A 138 -10.35 4.45 -4.84
C SER A 138 -11.62 4.49 -5.69
N LYS A 139 -12.55 5.41 -5.42
CA LYS A 139 -13.81 5.52 -6.18
C LYS A 139 -13.58 5.77 -7.66
N ALA A 140 -12.51 6.49 -7.98
CA ALA A 140 -12.16 6.81 -9.34
C ALA A 140 -11.50 5.62 -10.09
N GLY A 141 -11.10 4.55 -9.37
CA GLY A 141 -10.61 3.29 -9.93
C GLY A 141 -9.18 3.34 -10.48
N PRO A 142 -8.65 2.21 -10.98
CA PRO A 142 -7.41 2.20 -11.75
C PRO A 142 -7.65 2.94 -13.09
N PHE A 143 -7.09 4.15 -13.23
CA PHE A 143 -7.15 4.87 -14.50
C PHE A 143 -6.16 4.28 -15.48
N TYR A 144 -6.68 3.74 -16.57
CA TYR A 144 -5.89 3.40 -17.73
C TYR A 144 -5.72 4.68 -18.54
N VAL A 145 -4.49 5.14 -18.73
CA VAL A 145 -4.23 6.28 -19.63
C VAL A 145 -4.58 5.82 -21.05
N GLY A 146 -5.81 6.12 -21.47
CA GLY A 146 -6.27 6.07 -22.84
C GLY A 146 -6.27 7.47 -23.41
N ARG A 147 -5.10 7.97 -23.81
CA ARG A 147 -5.02 8.94 -24.90
C ARG A 147 -3.78 8.63 -25.71
N GLN A 148 -3.87 7.55 -26.47
CA GLN A 148 -3.30 7.59 -27.81
C GLN A 148 -4.00 8.78 -28.48
N VAL A 149 -3.30 9.91 -28.58
CA VAL A 149 -3.68 10.92 -29.55
C VAL A 149 -3.33 10.26 -30.87
N ASP A 150 -4.29 9.54 -31.45
CA ASP A 150 -4.12 9.11 -32.83
C ASP A 150 -3.97 10.38 -33.65
N VAL A 151 -2.82 10.46 -34.31
CA VAL A 151 -2.41 11.50 -35.23
C VAL A 151 -3.32 11.36 -36.46
N GLU A 152 -4.55 11.85 -36.37
CA GLU A 152 -5.49 11.90 -37.50
C GLU A 152 -6.27 13.22 -37.50
N THR A 153 -5.64 14.29 -37.03
CA THR A 153 -6.12 15.66 -37.24
C THR A 153 -4.93 16.61 -37.35
N MET A 154 -4.06 16.36 -38.32
CA MET A 154 -3.23 17.40 -38.92
C MET A 154 -2.77 16.91 -40.31
N MET A 155 -3.55 17.36 -41.31
CA MET A 155 -3.31 17.34 -42.76
C MET A 155 -3.51 16.02 -43.51
#